data_AF-A8LQC0-F1
#
_entry.id   AF-A8LQC0-F1
#
_cell.length_a   1.000
_cell.length_b   1.000
_cell.length_c   1.000
_cell.angle_alpha   90.00
_cell.angle_beta   90.00
_cell.angle_gamma   90.00
#
_symmetry.space_group_name_H-M   'P 1'
#
loop_
_entity.id
_entity.type
_entity.pdbx_description
1 polymer ?
#
loop_
_entity_poly.entity_id
_entity_poly.type
_entity_poly.pdbx_seq_one_letter_code
_entity_poly.pdbx_strand_id
1 'polypeptide(L)'
;MPATSQAIQISKDCSDCPIRYRAVCARCETDEMELLESMKYYRDFEAGQTIVWAGDELNFVASVVDGIASLSQTMEDGRRQMVGLLLPSDFLGRPGRTIASYDVTASTAVTLCCFRRGPFEQMMNTTPHIAQRLLEMTLDELDAAREWMLLLGRKTAREKIASLIAIIARRNAAIAQHDHRSAFTFELPMTREAMADYLGLTLETVSRQVSALKRDGVIELRGKREVTIPDFFRLMDETGDDADGGPLV
;
A
#
# COMPACT_ATOMS: atom_id res chain seq x y z
N MET A 1 26.70 8.49 9.01
CA MET A 1 25.94 9.56 8.32
C MET A 1 24.65 8.91 7.84
N PRO A 2 23.45 9.31 8.31
CA PRO A 2 22.24 8.73 7.77
C PRO A 2 21.99 9.33 6.38
N ALA A 3 21.72 8.48 5.40
CA ALA A 3 21.28 8.90 4.08
C ALA A 3 19.95 9.65 4.25
N THR A 4 19.94 10.90 3.80
CA THR A 4 18.74 11.72 3.74
C THR A 4 17.79 11.03 2.77
N SER A 5 16.64 10.53 3.26
CA SER A 5 15.54 10.08 2.41
C SER A 5 15.21 11.22 1.45
N GLN A 6 15.59 11.07 0.18
CA GLN A 6 15.27 12.04 -0.85
C GLN A 6 13.78 11.94 -1.10
N ALA A 7 13.03 12.93 -0.61
CA ALA A 7 11.64 13.11 -1.01
C ALA A 7 11.61 13.16 -2.54
N ILE A 8 10.91 12.20 -3.15
CA ILE A 8 10.70 12.15 -4.59
C ILE A 8 10.05 13.48 -4.97
N GLN A 9 10.68 14.27 -5.84
CA GLN A 9 10.02 15.45 -6.42
C GLN A 9 8.92 14.96 -7.35
N ILE A 10 7.72 14.80 -6.80
CA ILE A 10 6.53 14.38 -7.55
C ILE A 10 6.17 15.49 -8.53
N SER A 11 6.27 15.21 -9.83
CA SER A 11 5.70 16.09 -10.85
C SER A 11 4.20 16.22 -10.58
N LYS A 12 3.73 17.47 -10.52
CA LYS A 12 2.32 17.77 -10.25
C LYS A 12 1.45 17.59 -11.48
N ASP A 13 2.02 17.31 -12.65
CA ASP A 13 1.28 17.11 -13.89
C ASP A 13 0.91 15.63 -14.06
N CYS A 14 -0.34 15.35 -14.46
CA CYS A 14 -0.79 13.95 -14.62
C CYS A 14 -0.04 13.17 -15.71
N SER A 15 0.62 13.84 -16.66
CA SER A 15 1.43 13.19 -17.71
C SER A 15 2.69 12.53 -17.15
N ASP A 16 3.30 13.14 -16.12
CA ASP A 16 4.56 12.69 -15.51
C ASP A 16 4.33 12.02 -14.15
N CYS A 17 3.09 11.66 -13.86
CA CYS A 17 2.71 11.06 -12.59
C CYS A 17 3.29 9.63 -12.46
N PRO A 18 4.08 9.32 -11.40
CA PRO A 18 4.78 8.04 -11.28
C PRO A 18 3.84 6.84 -11.17
N ILE A 19 2.61 7.06 -10.71
CA ILE A 19 1.59 6.02 -10.54
C ILE A 19 0.62 5.92 -11.73
N ARG A 20 0.79 6.74 -12.78
CA ARG A 20 -0.18 6.89 -13.89
C ARG A 20 -0.62 5.55 -14.47
N TYR A 21 0.31 4.65 -14.74
CA TYR A 21 0.03 3.37 -15.42
C TYR A 21 -0.68 2.32 -14.54
N ARG A 22 -0.82 2.58 -13.23
CA ARG A 22 -1.42 1.64 -12.26
C ARG A 22 -2.63 2.23 -11.55
N ALA A 23 -2.72 3.54 -11.43
CA ALA A 23 -3.79 4.23 -10.74
C ALA A 23 -5.12 4.23 -11.52
N VAL A 24 -6.13 4.90 -10.95
CA VAL A 24 -7.46 5.03 -11.56
C VAL A 24 -7.45 5.71 -12.93
N CYS A 25 -6.48 6.60 -13.17
CA CYS A 25 -6.33 7.34 -14.43
C CYS A 25 -5.58 6.57 -15.53
N ALA A 26 -5.19 5.31 -15.29
CA ALA A 26 -4.35 4.54 -16.22
C ALA A 26 -4.93 4.34 -17.62
N ARG A 27 -6.26 4.44 -17.76
CA ARG A 27 -6.98 4.26 -19.03
C ARG A 27 -7.58 5.54 -19.60
N CYS A 28 -7.33 6.69 -18.98
CA CYS A 28 -7.88 7.96 -19.45
C CYS A 28 -7.22 8.41 -20.76
N GLU A 29 -8.06 8.87 -21.67
CA GLU A 29 -7.66 9.62 -22.88
C GLU A 29 -7.26 11.05 -22.52
N THR A 30 -6.80 11.83 -23.49
CA THR A 30 -6.21 13.16 -23.24
C THR A 30 -7.22 14.15 -22.66
N ASP A 31 -8.44 14.21 -23.20
CA ASP A 31 -9.52 15.09 -22.76
C ASP A 31 -10.01 14.74 -21.35
N GLU A 32 -10.12 13.45 -21.05
CA GLU A 32 -10.46 12.96 -19.71
C GLU A 32 -9.36 13.25 -18.69
N MET A 33 -8.11 13.24 -19.15
CA MET A 33 -6.99 13.61 -18.30
C MET A 33 -7.05 15.10 -17.93
N GLU A 34 -7.42 15.97 -18.86
CA GLU A 34 -7.67 17.38 -18.58
C GLU A 34 -8.83 17.59 -17.60
N LEU A 35 -9.90 16.80 -17.73
CA LEU A 35 -11.01 16.82 -16.77
C LEU A 35 -10.56 16.41 -15.37
N LEU A 36 -9.81 15.32 -15.24
CA LEU A 36 -9.22 14.87 -13.98
C LEU A 36 -8.29 15.93 -13.38
N GLU A 37 -7.43 16.54 -14.19
CA GLU A 37 -6.53 17.62 -13.78
C GLU A 37 -7.32 18.81 -13.21
N SER A 38 -8.45 19.18 -13.83
CA SER A 38 -9.28 20.32 -13.39
C SER A 38 -9.95 20.12 -12.03
N MET A 39 -10.17 18.86 -11.61
CA MET A 39 -10.78 18.51 -10.32
C MET A 39 -9.79 17.93 -9.31
N LYS A 40 -8.51 17.81 -9.69
CA LYS A 40 -7.42 17.29 -8.87
C LYS A 40 -6.90 18.34 -7.89
N TYR A 41 -6.44 17.87 -6.74
CA TYR A 41 -5.56 18.62 -5.85
C TYR A 41 -4.71 17.63 -5.04
N TYR A 42 -3.52 18.06 -4.60
CA TYR A 42 -2.67 17.24 -3.75
C TYR A 42 -2.89 17.53 -2.27
N ARG A 43 -2.76 16.51 -1.43
CA ARG A 43 -2.67 16.65 0.03
C ARG A 43 -1.54 15.79 0.56
N ASP A 44 -0.69 16.42 1.38
CA ASP A 44 0.41 15.75 2.07
C ASP A 44 0.04 15.51 3.53
N PHE A 45 0.50 14.38 4.05
CA PHE A 45 0.29 13.95 5.43
C PHE A 45 1.61 13.47 6.02
N GLU A 46 1.87 13.85 7.26
CA GLU A 46 3.04 13.38 8.01
C GLU A 46 2.83 11.95 8.53
N ALA A 47 3.92 11.22 8.76
CA ALA A 47 3.85 9.88 9.37
C ALA A 47 3.14 9.96 10.74
N GLY A 48 2.13 9.12 10.93
CA GLY A 48 1.26 9.08 12.11
C GLY A 48 0.01 9.96 12.01
N GLN A 49 -0.11 10.81 10.99
CA GLN A 49 -1.27 11.68 10.83
C GLN A 49 -2.50 10.88 10.33
N THR A 50 -3.66 11.11 10.97
CA THR A 50 -4.93 10.58 10.46
C THR A 50 -5.35 11.32 9.20
N ILE A 51 -5.61 10.56 8.14
CA ILE A 51 -6.08 11.04 6.83
C ILE A 51 -7.61 11.12 6.83
N VAL A 52 -8.27 10.08 7.34
CA VAL A 52 -9.73 9.93 7.39
C VAL A 52 -10.11 9.17 8.66
N TRP A 53 -11.19 9.55 9.32
CA TRP A 53 -11.80 8.78 10.41
C TRP A 53 -12.96 7.92 9.90
N ALA A 54 -13.12 6.73 10.45
CA ALA A 54 -14.30 5.91 10.18
C ALA A 54 -15.57 6.68 10.63
N GLY A 55 -16.60 6.67 9.77
CA GLY A 55 -17.84 7.40 10.02
C GLY A 55 -17.87 8.83 9.49
N ASP A 56 -16.73 9.43 9.15
CA ASP A 56 -16.69 10.76 8.55
C ASP A 56 -17.20 10.76 7.11
N GLU A 57 -17.76 11.90 6.70
CA GLU A 57 -18.12 12.15 5.31
C GLU A 57 -16.86 12.42 4.47
N LEU A 58 -16.61 11.53 3.51
CA LEU A 58 -15.49 11.61 2.58
C LEU A 58 -15.89 12.38 1.32
N ASN A 59 -15.57 13.67 1.33
CA ASN A 59 -15.86 14.64 0.27
C ASN A 59 -14.91 14.57 -0.95
N PHE A 60 -13.99 13.61 -0.95
CA PHE A 60 -13.04 13.38 -2.03
C PHE A 60 -12.83 11.87 -2.26
N VAL A 61 -12.29 11.53 -3.41
CA VAL A 61 -11.62 10.24 -3.60
C VAL A 61 -10.15 10.52 -3.90
N ALA A 62 -9.26 9.56 -3.71
CA ALA A 62 -7.84 9.80 -3.92
C ALA A 62 -7.11 8.56 -4.40
N SER A 63 -5.94 8.76 -5.00
CA SER A 63 -4.91 7.73 -5.14
C SER A 63 -3.71 8.09 -4.28
N VAL A 64 -3.10 7.10 -3.63
CA VAL A 64 -1.80 7.28 -2.97
C VAL A 64 -0.73 7.43 -4.05
N VAL A 65 -0.03 8.55 -4.06
CA VAL A 65 1.03 8.82 -5.04
C VAL A 65 2.38 8.38 -4.51
N ASP A 66 2.63 8.71 -3.24
CA ASP A 66 3.84 8.33 -2.51
C ASP A 66 3.49 8.02 -1.06
N GLY A 67 4.31 7.17 -0.45
CA GLY A 67 4.12 6.71 0.92
C GLY A 67 3.12 5.56 1.08
N ILE A 68 2.85 5.22 2.34
CA ILE A 68 2.00 4.10 2.73
C ILE A 68 1.05 4.56 3.84
N ALA A 69 -0.24 4.24 3.70
CA ALA A 69 -1.24 4.45 4.75
C ALA A 69 -1.79 3.10 5.24
N SER A 70 -2.25 3.05 6.48
CA SER A 70 -2.90 1.88 7.06
C SER A 70 -4.40 2.09 7.15
N LEU A 71 -5.17 1.05 6.81
CA LEU A 71 -6.59 0.94 7.09
C LEU A 71 -6.78 0.21 8.41
N SER A 72 -7.54 0.79 9.32
CA SER A 72 -7.85 0.14 10.60
C SER A 72 -9.30 0.32 10.99
N GLN A 73 -9.79 -0.63 11.78
CA GLN A 73 -11.10 -0.58 12.38
C GLN A 73 -10.96 -0.64 13.90
N THR A 74 -11.73 0.20 14.59
CA THR A 74 -11.85 0.17 16.04
C THR A 74 -13.14 -0.59 16.41
N MET A 75 -13.00 -1.61 17.25
CA MET A 75 -14.10 -2.41 17.77
C MET A 75 -14.82 -1.68 18.91
N GLU A 76 -16.05 -2.11 19.25
CA GLU A 76 -16.84 -1.51 20.33
C GLU A 76 -16.14 -1.59 21.70
N ASP A 77 -15.29 -2.59 21.91
CA ASP A 77 -14.49 -2.76 23.13
C ASP A 77 -13.18 -1.93 23.13
N GLY A 78 -12.99 -1.08 22.12
CA GLY A 78 -11.83 -0.21 21.97
C GLY A 78 -10.60 -0.87 21.37
N ARG A 79 -10.63 -2.17 21.06
CA ARG A 79 -9.52 -2.83 20.35
C ARG A 79 -9.46 -2.31 18.91
N ARG A 80 -8.25 -1.99 18.45
CA ARG A 80 -7.98 -1.56 17.07
C ARG A 80 -7.34 -2.71 16.31
N GLN A 81 -7.80 -2.95 15.09
CA GLN A 81 -7.21 -3.92 14.17
C GLN A 81 -6.84 -3.23 12.87
N MET A 82 -5.60 -3.39 12.43
CA MET A 82 -5.21 -3.03 11.07
C MET A 82 -5.74 -4.08 10.10
N VAL A 83 -6.52 -3.65 9.12
CA VAL A 83 -7.21 -4.54 8.16
C VAL A 83 -6.62 -4.48 6.76
N GLY A 84 -5.80 -3.46 6.48
CA GLY A 84 -5.17 -3.30 5.17
C GLY A 84 -4.13 -2.19 5.15
N LEU A 85 -3.45 -2.10 4.02
CA LEU A 85 -2.51 -1.02 3.70
C LEU A 85 -2.92 -0.42 2.36
N LEU A 86 -2.78 0.90 2.24
CA LEU A 86 -2.82 1.60 0.97
C LEU A 86 -1.39 1.94 0.58
N LEU A 87 -0.98 1.41 -0.57
CA LEU A 87 0.32 1.59 -1.20
C LEU A 87 0.18 2.52 -2.41
N PRO A 88 1.30 2.99 -3.00
CA PRO A 88 1.24 3.82 -4.19
C PRO A 88 0.43 3.17 -5.32
N SER A 89 -0.42 3.97 -5.96
CA SER A 89 -1.47 3.60 -6.95
C SER A 89 -2.78 3.06 -6.37
N ASP A 90 -2.84 2.71 -5.09
CA ASP A 90 -4.09 2.23 -4.48
C ASP A 90 -5.09 3.37 -4.34
N PHE A 91 -6.38 3.03 -4.39
CA PHE A 91 -7.48 3.98 -4.40
C PHE A 91 -8.12 4.12 -3.02
N LEU A 92 -8.29 5.35 -2.55
CA LEU A 92 -8.97 5.71 -1.32
C LEU A 92 -10.34 6.31 -1.66
N GLY A 93 -11.40 5.67 -1.17
CA GLY A 93 -12.77 6.12 -1.28
C GLY A 93 -13.65 5.14 -2.04
N ARG A 94 -14.97 5.36 -1.98
CA ARG A 94 -15.97 4.48 -2.58
C ARG A 94 -17.02 5.33 -3.32
N PRO A 95 -16.94 5.43 -4.66
CA PRO A 95 -17.99 6.10 -5.43
C PRO A 95 -19.37 5.52 -5.09
N GLY A 96 -20.35 6.39 -4.89
CA GLY A 96 -21.69 6.03 -4.40
C GLY A 96 -21.83 5.78 -2.88
N ARG A 97 -20.74 5.79 -2.10
CA ARG A 97 -20.79 5.78 -0.61
C ARG A 97 -20.00 6.94 -0.01
N THR A 98 -20.68 7.84 0.70
CA THR A 98 -20.07 9.05 1.27
C THR A 98 -19.36 8.81 2.59
N ILE A 99 -19.75 7.78 3.34
CA ILE A 99 -19.20 7.53 4.67
C ILE A 99 -17.97 6.62 4.60
N ALA A 100 -16.88 7.06 5.22
CA ALA A 100 -15.66 6.27 5.35
C ALA A 100 -15.88 5.04 6.24
N SER A 101 -15.46 3.86 5.77
CA SER A 101 -15.65 2.60 6.50
C SER A 101 -14.54 2.29 7.50
N TYR A 102 -13.37 2.93 7.35
CA TYR A 102 -12.16 2.65 8.12
C TYR A 102 -11.46 3.94 8.50
N ASP A 103 -10.73 3.89 9.62
CA ASP A 103 -9.73 4.89 9.93
C ASP A 103 -8.55 4.70 8.98
N VAL A 104 -8.08 5.80 8.40
CA VAL A 104 -6.94 5.82 7.49
C VAL A 104 -5.85 6.67 8.12
N THR A 105 -4.69 6.08 8.39
CA THR A 105 -3.56 6.78 9.04
C THR A 105 -2.32 6.66 8.16
N ALA A 106 -1.62 7.75 7.93
CA ALA A 106 -0.34 7.75 7.22
C ALA A 106 0.69 6.96 8.03
N SER A 107 1.19 5.83 7.51
CA SER A 107 2.22 5.01 8.18
C SER A 107 3.62 5.56 7.92
N THR A 108 3.83 6.13 6.74
CA THR A 108 4.96 7.00 6.38
C THR A 108 4.43 8.41 6.09
N ALA A 109 5.30 9.34 5.69
CA ALA A 109 4.81 10.52 4.97
C ALA A 109 4.04 10.05 3.72
N VAL A 110 2.88 10.64 3.44
CA VAL A 110 1.98 10.24 2.35
C VAL A 110 1.60 11.46 1.53
N THR A 111 1.68 11.32 0.21
CA THR A 111 1.11 12.28 -0.74
C THR A 111 -0.08 11.64 -1.43
N LEU A 112 -1.25 12.27 -1.32
CA LEU A 112 -2.46 11.88 -2.02
C LEU A 112 -2.71 12.78 -3.22
N CYS A 113 -3.04 12.17 -4.36
CA CYS A 113 -3.72 12.83 -5.47
C CYS A 113 -5.22 12.71 -5.22
N CYS A 114 -5.86 13.79 -4.78
CA CYS A 114 -7.27 13.84 -4.46
C CYS A 114 -8.07 14.39 -5.64
N PHE A 115 -9.27 13.85 -5.85
CA PHE A 115 -10.28 14.37 -6.76
C PHE A 115 -11.52 14.79 -5.98
N ARG A 116 -12.07 15.96 -6.32
CA ARG A 116 -13.36 16.39 -5.76
C ARG A 116 -14.43 15.35 -6.10
N ARG A 117 -15.14 14.86 -5.07
CA ARG A 117 -16.07 13.73 -5.22
C ARG A 117 -17.14 13.95 -6.30
N GLY A 118 -17.90 15.05 -6.20
CA GLY A 118 -19.01 15.32 -7.11
C GLY A 118 -18.62 15.30 -8.59
N PRO A 119 -17.62 16.11 -9.00
CA PRO A 119 -17.08 16.06 -10.37
C PRO A 119 -16.56 14.67 -10.78
N PHE A 120 -15.87 13.96 -9.88
CA PHE A 120 -15.35 12.62 -10.17
C PHE A 120 -16.48 11.60 -10.41
N GLU A 121 -17.50 11.59 -9.56
CA GLU A 121 -18.67 10.72 -9.73
C GLU A 121 -19.47 11.07 -10.99
N GLN A 122 -19.55 12.36 -11.35
CA GLN A 122 -20.13 12.79 -12.61
C GLN A 122 -19.34 12.26 -13.81
N MET A 123 -18.01 12.38 -13.78
CA MET A 123 -17.13 11.86 -14.82
C MET A 123 -17.28 10.33 -14.98
N MET A 124 -17.40 9.58 -13.89
CA MET A 124 -17.63 8.13 -13.95
C MET A 124 -18.89 7.74 -14.76
N ASN A 125 -19.91 8.60 -14.79
CA ASN A 125 -21.13 8.35 -15.57
C ASN A 125 -20.93 8.59 -17.07
N THR A 126 -19.97 9.44 -17.44
CA THR A 126 -19.69 9.81 -18.85
C THR A 126 -18.48 9.08 -19.43
N THR A 127 -17.63 8.50 -18.58
CA THR A 127 -16.36 7.88 -18.95
C THR A 127 -16.32 6.41 -18.48
N PRO A 128 -16.80 5.46 -19.32
CA PRO A 128 -16.95 4.05 -18.91
C PRO A 128 -15.66 3.35 -18.51
N HIS A 129 -14.52 3.68 -19.12
CA HIS A 129 -13.26 2.98 -18.80
C HIS A 129 -12.70 3.35 -17.42
N ILE A 130 -13.05 4.50 -16.84
CA ILE A 130 -12.72 4.81 -15.43
C ILE A 130 -13.48 3.87 -14.51
N ALA A 131 -14.78 3.69 -14.76
CA ALA A 131 -15.60 2.76 -13.98
C ALA A 131 -15.10 1.31 -14.13
N GLN A 132 -14.73 0.90 -15.34
CA GLN A 132 -14.11 -0.42 -15.58
C GLN A 132 -12.77 -0.55 -14.85
N ARG A 133 -11.92 0.49 -14.88
CA ARG A 133 -10.64 0.46 -14.16
C ARG A 133 -10.83 0.36 -12.66
N LEU A 134 -11.79 1.09 -12.09
CA LEU A 134 -12.15 0.99 -10.67
C LEU A 134 -12.66 -0.41 -10.31
N LEU A 135 -13.45 -1.04 -11.19
CA LEU A 135 -13.89 -2.42 -10.99
C LEU A 135 -12.72 -3.39 -10.97
N GLU A 136 -11.78 -3.28 -11.91
CA GLU A 136 -10.54 -4.09 -11.92
C GLU A 136 -9.76 -3.91 -10.62
N MET A 137 -9.50 -2.66 -10.21
CA MET A 137 -8.79 -2.37 -8.96
C MET A 137 -9.52 -2.96 -7.74
N THR A 138 -10.85 -2.94 -7.73
CA THR A 138 -11.66 -3.52 -6.65
C THR A 138 -11.57 -5.05 -6.62
N LEU A 139 -11.52 -5.69 -7.80
CA LEU A 139 -11.34 -7.14 -7.90
C LEU A 139 -9.92 -7.54 -7.47
N ASP A 140 -8.90 -6.79 -7.88
CA ASP A 140 -7.52 -6.98 -7.44
C ASP A 140 -7.41 -6.86 -5.91
N GLU A 141 -8.05 -5.85 -5.30
CA GLU A 141 -8.08 -5.67 -3.84
C GLU A 141 -8.84 -6.81 -3.13
N LEU A 142 -9.92 -7.32 -3.73
CA LEU A 142 -10.68 -8.45 -3.20
C LEU A 142 -9.86 -9.75 -3.20
N ASP A 143 -9.11 -10.00 -4.26
CA ASP A 143 -8.23 -11.17 -4.36
C ASP A 143 -7.06 -11.05 -3.39
N ALA A 144 -6.43 -9.88 -3.29
CA ALA A 144 -5.41 -9.60 -2.27
C ALA A 144 -5.96 -9.81 -0.84
N ALA A 145 -7.18 -9.38 -0.55
CA ALA A 145 -7.82 -9.62 0.75
C ALA A 145 -8.04 -11.12 1.03
N ARG A 146 -8.38 -11.91 0.01
CA ARG A 146 -8.54 -13.38 0.13
C ARG A 146 -7.21 -14.07 0.39
N GLU A 147 -6.16 -13.68 -0.32
CA GLU A 147 -4.80 -14.16 -0.07
C GLU A 147 -4.33 -13.80 1.34
N TRP A 148 -4.64 -12.58 1.79
CA TRP A 148 -4.31 -12.15 3.15
C TRP A 148 -5.04 -12.98 4.21
N MET A 149 -6.31 -13.35 3.98
CA MET A 149 -7.03 -14.27 4.88
C MET A 149 -6.34 -15.65 4.97
N LEU A 150 -5.87 -16.20 3.85
CA LEU A 150 -5.12 -17.48 3.85
C LEU A 150 -3.80 -17.36 4.60
N LEU A 151 -3.05 -16.28 4.36
CA LEU A 151 -1.82 -15.96 5.08
C LEU A 151 -2.06 -15.91 6.58
N LEU A 152 -3.09 -15.16 7.02
CA LEU A 152 -3.39 -15.03 8.45
C LEU A 152 -3.86 -16.35 9.07
N GLY A 153 -4.59 -17.18 8.33
CA GLY A 153 -5.21 -18.40 8.83
C GLY A 153 -4.34 -19.67 8.76
N ARG A 154 -3.31 -19.72 7.92
CA ARG A 154 -2.55 -20.96 7.66
C ARG A 154 -1.03 -20.81 7.69
N LYS A 155 -0.47 -19.64 7.36
CA LYS A 155 0.98 -19.46 7.34
C LYS A 155 1.56 -19.41 8.75
N THR A 156 2.76 -19.95 8.91
CA THR A 156 3.54 -19.85 10.15
C THR A 156 3.94 -18.39 10.42
N ALA A 157 4.32 -18.07 11.67
CA ALA A 157 4.75 -16.70 12.00
C ALA A 157 5.93 -16.22 11.13
N ARG A 158 6.83 -17.13 10.74
CA ARG A 158 7.97 -16.82 9.86
C ARG A 158 7.48 -16.50 8.45
N GLU A 159 6.65 -17.36 7.88
CA GLU A 159 6.06 -17.20 6.55
C GLU A 159 5.22 -15.92 6.43
N LYS A 160 4.43 -15.59 7.46
CA LYS A 160 3.66 -14.33 7.52
C LYS A 160 4.57 -13.10 7.40
N ILE A 161 5.69 -13.10 8.13
CA ILE A 161 6.64 -11.98 8.14
C ILE A 161 7.42 -11.91 6.83
N ALA A 162 7.87 -13.04 6.30
CA ALA A 162 8.52 -13.10 4.98
C ALA A 162 7.58 -12.60 3.88
N SER A 163 6.31 -13.03 3.89
CA SER A 163 5.28 -12.60 2.93
C SER A 163 5.04 -11.09 2.98
N LEU A 164 4.93 -10.51 4.17
CA LEU A 164 4.78 -9.05 4.33
C LEU A 164 5.99 -8.29 3.76
N ILE A 165 7.21 -8.73 4.08
CA ILE A 165 8.44 -8.13 3.57
C ILE A 165 8.48 -8.25 2.03
N ALA A 166 8.09 -9.39 1.47
CA ALA A 166 8.07 -9.63 0.03
C ALA A 166 7.07 -8.72 -0.70
N ILE A 167 5.86 -8.50 -0.15
CA ILE A 167 4.86 -7.59 -0.71
C ILE A 167 5.40 -6.16 -0.77
N ILE A 168 5.96 -5.68 0.36
CA ILE A 168 6.50 -4.32 0.44
C ILE A 168 7.68 -4.17 -0.52
N ALA A 169 8.54 -5.19 -0.63
CA ALA A 169 9.68 -5.20 -1.55
C ALA A 169 9.25 -5.15 -3.02
N ARG A 170 8.30 -6.00 -3.46
CA ARG A 170 7.79 -5.99 -4.84
C ARG A 170 7.23 -4.63 -5.23
N ARG A 171 6.45 -4.03 -4.32
CA ARG A 171 5.82 -2.73 -4.57
C ARG A 171 6.84 -1.61 -4.69
N ASN A 172 7.84 -1.57 -3.80
CA ASN A 172 8.94 -0.61 -3.90
C ASN A 172 9.80 -0.83 -5.16
N ALA A 173 10.10 -2.09 -5.52
CA ALA A 173 10.87 -2.43 -6.72
C ALA A 173 10.14 -2.02 -8.01
N ALA A 174 8.82 -2.19 -8.06
CA ALA A 174 8.00 -1.79 -9.21
C ALA A 174 8.01 -0.26 -9.43
N ILE A 175 8.04 0.53 -8.35
CA ILE A 175 8.16 2.00 -8.43
C ILE A 175 9.56 2.41 -8.86
N ALA A 176 10.59 1.76 -8.32
CA ALA A 176 12.00 2.03 -8.63
C ALA A 176 12.47 1.48 -9.98
N GLN A 177 11.60 0.75 -10.72
CA GLN A 177 11.97 0.02 -11.95
C GLN A 177 13.19 -0.91 -11.76
N HIS A 178 13.29 -1.50 -10.57
CA HIS A 178 14.46 -2.29 -10.16
C HIS A 178 14.36 -3.75 -10.62
N ASP A 179 15.47 -4.31 -11.11
CA ASP A 179 15.53 -5.74 -11.45
C ASP A 179 15.66 -6.59 -10.17
N HIS A 180 14.72 -7.52 -10.00
CA HIS A 180 14.65 -8.48 -8.88
C HIS A 180 15.88 -9.40 -8.77
N ARG A 181 16.79 -9.38 -9.74
CA ARG A 181 18.05 -10.16 -9.75
C ARG A 181 19.18 -9.55 -8.93
N SER A 182 19.00 -8.35 -8.38
CA SER A 182 20.01 -7.67 -7.58
C SER A 182 19.49 -7.31 -6.20
N ALA A 183 20.41 -7.16 -5.24
CA ALA A 183 20.05 -6.81 -3.88
C ALA A 183 19.21 -5.52 -3.85
N PHE A 184 18.12 -5.55 -3.10
CA PHE A 184 17.16 -4.45 -3.05
C PHE A 184 17.01 -3.93 -1.62
N THR A 185 17.25 -2.64 -1.44
CA THR A 185 17.16 -1.97 -0.14
C THR A 185 15.96 -1.05 -0.11
N PHE A 186 15.15 -1.14 0.94
CA PHE A 186 14.00 -0.27 1.16
C PHE A 186 13.75 -0.09 2.67
N GLU A 187 12.95 0.92 3.03
CA GLU A 187 12.50 1.09 4.40
C GLU A 187 11.14 0.40 4.62
N LEU A 188 11.03 -0.37 5.71
CA LEU A 188 9.73 -0.85 6.16
C LEU A 188 8.86 0.33 6.62
N PRO A 189 7.64 0.48 6.09
CA PRO A 189 6.74 1.59 6.39
C PRO A 189 6.10 1.51 7.78
N MET A 190 6.44 0.50 8.56
CA MET A 190 5.76 0.19 9.81
C MET A 190 6.74 -0.30 10.87
N THR A 191 6.37 -0.11 12.13
CA THR A 191 7.14 -0.62 13.27
C THR A 191 6.89 -2.12 13.47
N ARG A 192 7.63 -2.72 14.40
CA ARG A 192 7.42 -4.12 14.77
C ARG A 192 6.07 -4.32 15.47
N GLU A 193 5.61 -3.31 16.20
CA GLU A 193 4.27 -3.25 16.81
C GLU A 193 3.20 -3.24 15.73
N ALA A 194 3.32 -2.36 14.73
CA ALA A 194 2.37 -2.32 13.62
C ALA A 194 2.38 -3.61 12.77
N MET A 195 3.54 -4.26 12.60
CA MET A 195 3.61 -5.60 12.00
C MET A 195 2.88 -6.65 12.85
N ALA A 196 3.02 -6.58 14.17
CA ALA A 196 2.36 -7.50 15.10
C ALA A 196 0.84 -7.37 14.99
N ASP A 197 0.34 -6.13 15.01
CA ASP A 197 -1.08 -5.81 14.83
C ASP A 197 -1.59 -6.30 13.47
N TYR A 198 -0.84 -6.05 12.39
CA TYR A 198 -1.28 -6.39 11.03
C TYR A 198 -1.25 -7.89 10.74
N LEU A 199 -0.30 -8.64 11.32
CA LEU A 199 -0.13 -10.08 11.09
C LEU A 199 -0.85 -10.97 12.13
N GLY A 200 -1.48 -10.36 13.14
CA GLY A 200 -2.07 -11.07 14.26
C GLY A 200 -1.02 -11.87 15.05
N LEU A 201 0.15 -11.26 15.28
CA LEU A 201 1.27 -11.84 16.01
C LEU A 201 1.56 -11.01 17.26
N THR A 202 2.37 -11.54 18.18
CA THR A 202 2.92 -10.72 19.28
C THR A 202 4.16 -9.97 18.84
N LEU A 203 4.45 -8.82 19.46
CA LEU A 203 5.66 -8.04 19.19
C LEU A 203 6.94 -8.88 19.40
N GLU A 204 6.98 -9.73 20.43
CA GLU A 204 8.13 -10.62 20.67
C GLU A 204 8.29 -11.64 19.55
N THR A 205 7.17 -12.17 19.03
CA THR A 205 7.18 -13.12 17.92
C THR A 205 7.71 -12.46 16.66
N VAL A 206 7.24 -11.26 16.33
CA VAL A 206 7.75 -10.49 15.19
C VAL A 206 9.26 -10.25 15.34
N SER A 207 9.69 -9.75 16.49
CA SER A 207 11.10 -9.45 16.76
C SER A 207 11.98 -10.70 16.65
N ARG A 208 11.52 -11.85 17.15
CA ARG A 208 12.22 -13.14 17.07
C ARG A 208 12.38 -13.60 15.62
N GLN A 209 11.30 -13.58 14.84
CA GLN A 209 11.33 -14.09 13.46
C GLN A 209 12.14 -13.19 12.53
N VAL A 210 12.03 -11.87 12.69
CA VAL A 210 12.88 -10.91 11.97
C VAL A 210 14.36 -11.16 12.26
N SER A 211 14.70 -11.40 13.53
CA SER A 211 16.08 -11.72 13.93
C SER A 211 16.53 -13.05 13.35
N ALA A 212 15.63 -14.03 13.20
CA ALA A 212 15.91 -15.30 12.56
C ALA A 212 16.17 -15.14 11.05
N LEU A 213 15.29 -14.46 10.32
CA LEU A 213 15.50 -14.14 8.90
C LEU A 213 16.83 -13.42 8.66
N LYS A 214 17.20 -12.49 9.56
CA LYS A 214 18.52 -11.84 9.52
C LYS A 214 19.67 -12.83 9.75
N ARG A 215 19.58 -13.66 10.79
CA ARG A 215 20.62 -14.64 11.12
C ARG A 215 20.84 -15.63 9.98
N ASP A 216 19.77 -16.00 9.31
CA ASP A 216 19.81 -16.94 8.19
C ASP A 216 20.30 -16.25 6.91
N GLY A 217 20.38 -14.92 6.86
CA GLY A 217 20.82 -14.15 5.70
C GLY A 217 19.75 -14.00 4.62
N VAL A 218 18.48 -14.19 4.96
CA VAL A 218 17.34 -13.92 4.06
C VAL A 218 17.14 -12.41 3.91
N ILE A 219 17.39 -11.66 4.98
CA ILE A 219 17.37 -10.19 4.99
C ILE A 219 18.60 -9.65 5.70
N GLU A 220 18.99 -8.43 5.38
CA GLU A 220 19.90 -7.63 6.18
C GLU A 220 19.14 -6.45 6.78
N LEU A 221 19.53 -6.04 7.98
CA LEU A 221 18.92 -4.89 8.67
C LEU A 221 19.98 -3.84 8.97
N ARG A 222 19.70 -2.61 8.57
CA ARG A 222 20.46 -1.41 8.94
C ARG A 222 19.53 -0.50 9.76
N GLY A 223 19.89 -0.28 11.03
CA GLY A 223 19.00 0.43 11.95
C GLY A 223 17.69 -0.33 12.22
N LYS A 224 16.58 0.40 12.38
CA LYS A 224 15.29 -0.16 12.82
C LYS A 224 14.38 -0.60 11.67
N ARG A 225 14.43 0.09 10.52
CA ARG A 225 13.46 -0.05 9.43
C ARG A 225 14.08 -0.29 8.05
N GLU A 226 15.36 0.02 7.84
CA GLU A 226 16.02 -0.26 6.54
C GLU A 226 16.30 -1.76 6.43
N VAL A 227 15.71 -2.37 5.41
CA VAL A 227 15.84 -3.79 5.08
C VAL A 227 16.51 -3.90 3.72
N THR A 228 17.52 -4.76 3.62
CA THR A 228 18.05 -5.20 2.33
C THR A 228 17.68 -6.65 2.11
N ILE A 229 17.20 -6.96 0.92
CA ILE A 229 16.95 -8.32 0.45
C ILE A 229 18.12 -8.68 -0.47
N PRO A 230 19.04 -9.56 -0.04
CA PRO A 230 20.17 -9.97 -0.88
C PRO A 230 19.74 -10.78 -2.09
N ASP A 231 18.72 -11.62 -1.92
CA ASP A 231 18.16 -12.51 -2.93
C ASP A 231 16.63 -12.58 -2.76
N PHE A 232 15.90 -12.10 -3.77
CA PHE A 232 14.45 -12.05 -3.73
C PHE A 232 13.81 -13.44 -3.82
N PHE A 233 14.41 -14.39 -4.57
CA PHE A 233 13.89 -15.76 -4.67
C PHE A 233 14.00 -16.47 -3.33
N ARG A 234 15.12 -16.27 -2.64
CA ARG A 234 15.31 -16.80 -1.29
C ARG A 234 14.26 -16.28 -0.29
N LEU A 235 13.88 -15.00 -0.39
CA LEU A 235 12.78 -14.45 0.42
C LEU A 235 11.44 -15.09 0.05
N MET A 236 11.21 -15.38 -1.23
CA MET A 236 10.00 -16.06 -1.69
C MET A 236 9.91 -17.50 -1.17
N ASP A 237 11.00 -18.25 -1.12
CA ASP A 237 10.99 -19.60 -0.52
C ASP A 237 10.53 -19.58 0.95
N GLU A 238 10.82 -18.49 1.66
CA GLU A 238 10.44 -18.30 3.06
C GLU A 238 8.98 -17.87 3.24
N THR A 239 8.26 -17.51 2.16
CA THR A 239 6.81 -17.20 2.25
C THR A 239 5.97 -18.47 2.38
N GLY A 240 6.51 -19.65 2.07
CA GLY A 240 5.78 -20.91 2.07
C GLY A 240 4.71 -21.00 0.98
N ASP A 241 4.83 -20.20 -0.09
CA ASP A 241 4.00 -20.34 -1.27
C ASP A 241 4.53 -21.54 -2.08
N ASP A 242 3.75 -22.64 -2.12
CA ASP A 242 3.98 -23.69 -3.11
C ASP A 242 3.88 -23.05 -4.50
N ALA A 243 4.72 -23.47 -5.45
CA ALA A 243 4.91 -22.84 -6.77
C ALA A 243 3.65 -22.67 -7.67
N ASP A 244 2.47 -23.06 -7.19
CA ASP A 244 1.16 -22.90 -7.82
C ASP A 244 0.36 -21.67 -7.31
N GLY A 245 0.80 -21.01 -6.23
CA GLY A 245 0.21 -19.78 -5.72
C GLY A 245 0.62 -18.59 -6.60
N GLY A 246 -0.35 -18.01 -7.32
CA GLY A 246 -0.13 -16.84 -8.19
C GLY A 246 0.59 -15.69 -7.49
N PRO A 247 1.17 -14.75 -8.27
CA PRO A 247 1.97 -13.69 -7.72
C PRO A 247 1.13 -12.86 -6.74
N LEU A 248 1.61 -12.74 -5.51
CA LEU A 248 1.14 -11.77 -4.50
C LEU A 248 1.19 -10.35 -5.10
N VAL A 249 0.04 -9.84 -5.56
CA VAL A 249 -0.12 -8.57 -6.31
C VAL A 249 0.07 -7.33 -5.43
#